data_AF-W9WQB2-F1
#
_entry.id   AF-W9WQB2-F1
#
_cell.length_a   1.000
_cell.length_b   1.000
_cell.length_c   1.000
_cell.angle_alpha   90.00
_cell.angle_beta   90.00
_cell.angle_gamma   90.00
#
_symmetry.space_group_name_H-M   'P 1'
#
loop_
_entity.id
_entity.type
_entity.pdbx_description
1 polymer ?
#
loop_
_entity_poly.entity_id
_entity_poly.type
_entity_poly.pdbx_seq_one_letter_code
_entity_poly.pdbx_strand_id
1 'polypeptide(L)'
;MDSLDDDPTSFEGVLPVIPPGSPPVYKDTKSNAATGASAAGVRAFTAQAVAFYFRAPVKAFFRTRVDYLAYAKSINPDIQTGRWSWRSTTPGLLATAIKHYGWRFVPEQLALPLLANVAVGAALYTSYLQILGVLHEPSAHARKTVYPPPPPQSTFLAGFAAGSIQSVLAAPLDALQVRFERRGPRYEDKTMWEYGKGKLREIGLRGIFAGFGLSFLKDSFGSGIFFCAFEWVKAQGYHGYAKWYYGHKIVRDWEGEELGMKNRKPIQATGDEGSQTKRDNEGPVIRPHYALEPTFLMLAGITASIAQQLVLYPLSTIQTLHYERLEELDKKAIKLNSDNAPLARRGRMLRAYYHAYQETWKQARVQAVAEGGIRRWLFRGFWWFTIRQVPSTSAGLIIFELVRRKYGQEGLGDEVRISSNGKYDILLV
;
A
#
# COMPACT_ATOMS: atom_id res chain seq x y z
N MET A 1 -26.05 -47.52 14.74
CA MET A 1 -26.50 -47.38 16.13
C MET A 1 -25.28 -47.68 16.97
N ASP A 2 -24.30 -46.78 16.94
CA ASP A 2 -24.09 -45.63 17.86
C ASP A 2 -23.11 -46.12 18.94
N SER A 3 -21.97 -45.49 19.22
CA SER A 3 -21.80 -44.06 19.51
C SER A 3 -20.43 -43.50 19.10
N LEU A 4 -20.45 -42.22 18.76
CA LEU A 4 -19.32 -41.28 18.71
C LEU A 4 -18.81 -41.01 20.13
N ASP A 5 -17.52 -41.20 20.41
CA ASP A 5 -16.77 -40.55 21.52
C ASP A 5 -15.26 -40.85 21.41
N ASP A 6 -14.62 -40.50 20.29
CA ASP A 6 -13.15 -40.44 20.20
C ASP A 6 -12.71 -38.97 20.24
N ASP A 7 -12.17 -38.57 21.39
CA ASP A 7 -11.60 -37.25 21.69
C ASP A 7 -10.16 -37.14 21.14
N PRO A 8 -9.83 -36.16 20.27
CA PRO A 8 -8.53 -36.10 19.59
C PRO A 8 -7.36 -35.51 20.43
N THR A 9 -7.42 -35.57 21.76
CA THR A 9 -6.46 -34.86 22.65
C THR A 9 -5.44 -35.71 23.41
N SER A 10 -5.36 -37.03 23.21
CA SER A 10 -4.33 -37.85 23.87
C SER A 10 -3.08 -38.08 23.01
N PHE A 11 -2.14 -37.12 23.01
CA PHE A 11 -0.76 -37.38 22.60
C PHE A 11 0.12 -37.65 23.84
N GLU A 12 0.07 -38.87 24.37
CA GLU A 12 1.10 -39.36 25.29
C GLU A 12 2.32 -39.81 24.45
N GLY A 13 3.29 -38.92 24.31
CA GLY A 13 4.57 -39.23 23.68
C GLY A 13 5.44 -40.08 24.61
N VAL A 14 5.52 -41.38 24.34
CA VAL A 14 6.56 -42.25 24.94
C VAL A 14 7.90 -41.91 24.27
N LEU A 15 8.80 -41.26 25.01
CA LEU A 15 10.20 -41.11 24.59
C LEU A 15 10.92 -42.47 24.69
N PRO A 16 11.76 -42.85 23.72
CA PRO A 16 12.53 -44.08 23.79
C PRO A 16 13.54 -44.02 24.94
N VAL A 17 13.46 -44.97 25.87
CA VAL A 17 14.42 -45.13 26.96
C VAL A 17 15.73 -45.63 26.38
N ILE A 18 16.80 -44.84 26.56
CA ILE A 18 18.15 -45.19 26.15
C ILE A 18 18.71 -46.21 27.18
N PRO A 19 19.16 -47.41 26.76
CA PRO A 19 19.73 -48.39 27.69
C PRO A 19 20.98 -47.85 28.40
N PRO A 20 21.16 -48.11 29.70
CA PRO A 20 22.36 -47.71 30.43
C PRO A 20 23.58 -48.46 29.87
N GLY A 21 24.52 -47.71 29.27
CA GLY A 21 25.78 -48.24 28.71
C GLY A 21 26.07 -47.88 27.24
N SER A 22 25.22 -47.10 26.57
CA SER A 22 25.51 -46.64 25.20
C SER A 22 26.63 -45.60 25.16
N PRO A 23 27.61 -45.70 24.24
CA PRO A 23 28.66 -44.69 24.10
C PRO A 23 28.07 -43.35 23.66
N PRO A 24 28.63 -42.21 24.10
CA PRO A 24 28.09 -40.89 23.77
C PRO A 24 28.10 -40.66 22.26
N VAL A 25 26.92 -40.49 21.66
CA VAL A 25 26.77 -40.09 20.26
C VAL A 25 27.12 -38.61 20.15
N TYR A 26 28.35 -38.30 19.76
CA TYR A 26 28.74 -36.94 19.43
C TYR A 26 28.16 -36.55 18.06
N LYS A 27 27.37 -35.47 18.03
CA LYS A 27 26.83 -34.89 16.80
C LYS A 27 27.97 -34.22 16.02
N ASP A 28 28.28 -34.72 14.83
CA ASP A 28 29.23 -34.10 13.91
C ASP A 28 28.78 -32.68 13.54
N THR A 29 29.38 -31.68 14.19
CA THR A 29 28.91 -30.28 14.15
C THR A 29 29.56 -29.47 13.02
N LYS A 30 30.49 -30.05 12.24
CA LYS A 30 31.37 -29.27 11.34
C LYS A 30 31.01 -29.25 9.84
N SER A 31 29.96 -29.93 9.37
CA SER A 31 29.69 -30.01 7.92
C SER A 31 28.42 -29.26 7.44
N ASN A 32 27.43 -29.02 8.30
CA ASN A 32 26.13 -28.49 7.86
C ASN A 32 25.75 -27.10 8.40
N ALA A 33 26.60 -26.49 9.24
CA ALA A 33 26.30 -25.19 9.83
C ALA A 33 26.38 -24.04 8.82
N ALA A 34 27.31 -24.09 7.86
CA ALA A 34 27.48 -23.04 6.85
C ALA A 34 26.34 -23.04 5.80
N THR A 35 25.89 -24.23 5.37
CA THR A 35 24.74 -24.41 4.46
C THR A 35 23.41 -24.17 5.18
N GLY A 36 23.32 -24.51 6.47
CA GLY A 36 22.16 -24.25 7.31
C GLY A 36 22.00 -22.78 7.73
N ALA A 37 23.09 -22.07 8.04
CA ALA A 37 23.06 -20.65 8.42
C ALA A 37 22.81 -19.74 7.21
N SER A 38 23.31 -20.09 6.02
CA SER A 38 22.97 -19.39 4.79
C SER A 38 21.53 -19.64 4.36
N ALA A 39 21.04 -20.89 4.42
CA ALA A 39 19.64 -21.20 4.13
C ALA A 39 18.67 -20.63 5.18
N ALA A 40 19.02 -20.68 6.48
CA ALA A 40 18.22 -20.09 7.56
C ALA A 40 18.27 -18.56 7.55
N GLY A 41 19.42 -17.96 7.21
CA GLY A 41 19.55 -16.52 6.99
C GLY A 41 18.76 -16.05 5.77
N VAL A 42 18.80 -16.79 4.66
CA VAL A 42 17.98 -16.51 3.47
C VAL A 42 16.50 -16.74 3.77
N ARG A 43 16.12 -17.77 4.52
CA ARG A 43 14.73 -17.99 4.96
C ARG A 43 14.26 -16.94 5.95
N ALA A 44 15.10 -16.49 6.88
CA ALA A 44 14.77 -15.43 7.82
C ALA A 44 14.67 -14.08 7.10
N PHE A 45 15.57 -13.79 6.16
CA PHE A 45 15.53 -12.58 5.34
C PHE A 45 14.33 -12.60 4.38
N THR A 46 14.04 -13.72 3.73
CA THR A 46 12.86 -13.85 2.86
C THR A 46 11.58 -13.84 3.67
N ALA A 47 11.52 -14.50 4.83
CA ALA A 47 10.38 -14.41 5.74
C ALA A 47 10.22 -13.01 6.31
N GLN A 48 11.29 -12.28 6.60
CA GLN A 48 11.24 -10.86 7.01
C GLN A 48 10.85 -9.95 5.85
N ALA A 49 11.29 -10.22 4.62
CA ALA A 49 10.91 -9.46 3.42
C ALA A 49 9.45 -9.73 3.02
N VAL A 50 9.02 -10.98 3.14
CA VAL A 50 7.63 -11.42 2.96
C VAL A 50 6.76 -10.84 4.08
N ALA A 51 7.18 -10.97 5.34
CA ALA A 51 6.50 -10.34 6.47
C ALA A 51 6.47 -8.83 6.31
N PHE A 52 7.52 -8.16 5.84
CA PHE A 52 7.52 -6.72 5.55
C PHE A 52 6.55 -6.36 4.43
N TYR A 53 6.56 -7.13 3.34
CA TYR A 53 5.63 -7.00 2.22
C TYR A 53 4.17 -7.23 2.63
N PHE A 54 3.93 -8.00 3.70
CA PHE A 54 2.61 -8.28 4.26
C PHE A 54 2.32 -7.54 5.59
N ARG A 55 3.26 -6.77 6.17
CA ARG A 55 3.14 -6.08 7.47
C ARG A 55 2.61 -4.66 7.31
N ALA A 56 2.92 -4.04 6.18
CA ALA A 56 2.14 -2.92 5.69
C ALA A 56 1.26 -3.42 4.54
N PRO A 57 0.09 -2.81 4.29
CA PRO A 57 -0.74 -3.08 3.12
C PRO A 57 -0.03 -2.65 1.83
N VAL A 58 1.12 -3.25 1.56
CA VAL A 58 2.10 -2.72 0.62
C VAL A 58 1.43 -2.66 -0.74
N LYS A 59 1.11 -3.78 -1.35
CA LYS A 59 0.64 -3.77 -2.73
C LYS A 59 -0.61 -2.90 -3.01
N ALA A 60 -1.42 -2.60 -1.98
CA ALA A 60 -2.57 -1.71 -2.09
C ALA A 60 -2.23 -0.20 -2.06
N PHE A 61 -1.12 0.17 -1.42
CA PHE A 61 -0.69 1.56 -1.27
C PHE A 61 0.46 1.93 -2.25
N PHE A 62 1.15 0.95 -2.83
CA PHE A 62 2.25 1.18 -3.77
C PHE A 62 1.80 1.17 -5.24
N ARG A 63 1.70 2.36 -5.84
CA ARG A 63 1.76 2.48 -7.30
C ARG A 63 3.18 2.12 -7.74
N THR A 64 3.32 1.14 -8.63
CA THR A 64 4.63 0.81 -9.24
C THR A 64 5.14 2.03 -10.00
N ARG A 65 6.28 2.57 -9.57
CA ARG A 65 6.98 3.71 -10.20
C ARG A 65 7.83 3.23 -11.36
N VAL A 66 8.60 2.17 -11.10
CA VAL A 66 9.41 1.50 -12.11
C VAL A 66 8.67 0.27 -12.59
N ASP A 67 8.45 0.17 -13.90
CA ASP A 67 7.85 -1.02 -14.49
C ASP A 67 8.88 -2.15 -14.50
N TYR A 68 8.73 -3.08 -13.56
CA TYR A 68 9.62 -4.23 -13.41
C TYR A 68 9.58 -5.19 -14.62
N LEU A 69 8.56 -5.09 -15.47
CA LEU A 69 8.46 -5.86 -16.71
C LEU A 69 8.99 -5.09 -17.91
N ALA A 70 9.41 -3.84 -17.78
CA ALA A 70 9.82 -3.03 -18.92
C ALA A 70 10.90 -3.72 -19.76
N TYR A 71 11.87 -4.38 -19.10
CA TYR A 71 12.90 -5.15 -19.79
C TYR A 71 12.32 -6.40 -20.48
N ALA A 72 11.48 -7.17 -19.80
CA ALA A 72 10.82 -8.35 -20.38
C ALA A 72 9.93 -7.99 -21.58
N LYS A 73 9.24 -6.85 -21.51
CA LYS A 73 8.45 -6.29 -22.61
C LYS A 73 9.33 -5.87 -23.79
N SER A 74 10.52 -5.32 -23.52
CA SER A 74 11.45 -4.91 -24.60
C SER A 74 12.00 -6.09 -25.40
N ILE A 75 12.04 -7.30 -24.82
CA ILE A 75 12.59 -8.50 -25.47
C ILE A 75 11.50 -9.29 -26.21
N ASN A 76 10.23 -9.19 -25.82
CA ASN A 76 9.19 -10.03 -26.41
C ASN A 76 8.63 -9.42 -27.72
N PRO A 77 8.83 -10.07 -28.88
CA PRO A 77 8.32 -9.58 -30.16
C PRO A 77 6.78 -9.58 -30.22
N ASP A 78 6.10 -10.47 -29.49
CA ASP A 78 4.63 -10.57 -29.53
C ASP A 78 3.95 -9.28 -29.06
N ILE A 79 4.57 -8.54 -28.12
CA ILE A 79 4.04 -7.25 -27.64
C ILE A 79 4.10 -6.18 -28.72
N GLN A 80 5.11 -6.22 -29.59
CA GLN A 80 5.26 -5.23 -30.66
C GLN A 80 4.20 -5.42 -31.75
N THR A 81 3.69 -6.64 -31.92
CA THR A 81 2.67 -6.96 -32.93
C THR A 81 1.23 -6.59 -32.50
N GLY A 82 1.01 -6.21 -31.24
CA GLY A 82 -0.30 -5.84 -30.70
C GLY A 82 -1.33 -6.98 -30.64
N ARG A 83 -0.95 -8.21 -30.96
CA ARG A 83 -1.85 -9.38 -30.90
C ARG A 83 -1.93 -9.92 -29.48
N TRP A 84 -3.14 -10.30 -29.06
CA TRP A 84 -3.33 -11.00 -27.79
C TRP A 84 -2.70 -12.39 -27.86
N SER A 85 -1.74 -12.66 -26.99
CA SER A 85 -1.05 -13.95 -26.86
C SER A 85 -0.86 -14.28 -25.39
N TRP A 86 -0.90 -15.56 -25.02
CA TRP A 86 -0.55 -15.99 -23.65
C TRP A 86 0.85 -15.51 -23.23
N ARG A 87 1.76 -15.31 -24.19
CA ARG A 87 3.11 -14.77 -23.97
C ARG A 87 3.14 -13.27 -23.69
N SER A 88 2.06 -12.55 -23.99
CA SER A 88 1.88 -11.13 -23.66
C SER A 88 1.40 -10.90 -22.22
N THR A 89 0.97 -11.97 -21.53
CA THR A 89 0.58 -11.89 -20.11
C THR A 89 1.80 -11.69 -19.21
N THR A 90 1.61 -11.12 -18.04
CA THR A 90 2.64 -10.96 -16.98
C THR A 90 3.47 -12.23 -16.73
N PRO A 91 2.85 -13.39 -16.45
CA PRO A 91 3.59 -14.64 -16.25
C PRO A 91 4.23 -15.15 -17.55
N GLY A 92 3.57 -14.97 -18.70
CA GLY A 92 4.12 -15.34 -20.02
C GLY A 92 5.37 -14.54 -20.39
N LEU A 93 5.39 -13.24 -20.09
CA LEU A 93 6.55 -12.37 -20.30
C LEU A 93 7.71 -12.77 -19.41
N LEU A 94 7.42 -13.06 -18.14
CA LEU A 94 8.44 -13.50 -17.20
C LEU A 94 9.02 -14.85 -17.62
N ALA A 95 8.18 -15.80 -18.00
CA ALA A 95 8.60 -17.12 -18.47
C ALA A 95 9.47 -17.01 -19.74
N THR A 96 9.08 -16.14 -20.67
CA THR A 96 9.84 -15.89 -21.92
C THR A 96 11.18 -15.23 -21.61
N ALA A 97 11.20 -14.22 -20.73
CA ALA A 97 12.43 -13.54 -20.31
C ALA A 97 13.39 -14.47 -19.56
N ILE A 98 12.89 -15.31 -18.65
CA ILE A 98 13.69 -16.31 -17.94
C ILE A 98 14.20 -17.38 -18.90
N LYS A 99 13.42 -17.77 -19.92
CA LYS A 99 13.87 -18.72 -20.94
C LYS A 99 14.99 -18.15 -21.81
N HIS A 100 14.94 -16.86 -22.16
CA HIS A 100 15.96 -16.21 -23.00
C HIS A 100 17.23 -15.79 -22.23
N TYR A 101 17.08 -15.23 -21.03
CA TYR A 101 18.19 -14.66 -20.25
C TYR A 101 18.66 -15.59 -19.12
N GLY A 102 17.93 -16.67 -18.84
CA GLY A 102 18.15 -17.57 -17.71
C GLY A 102 17.64 -17.02 -16.38
N TRP A 103 17.77 -17.80 -15.31
CA TRP A 103 17.36 -17.42 -13.95
C TRP A 103 18.09 -16.20 -13.39
N ARG A 104 19.23 -15.82 -13.98
CA ARG A 104 19.97 -14.58 -13.66
C ARG A 104 19.16 -13.31 -13.93
N PHE A 105 18.10 -13.42 -14.75
CA PHE A 105 17.18 -12.33 -15.04
C PHE A 105 16.55 -11.73 -13.76
N VAL A 106 16.20 -12.59 -12.80
CA VAL A 106 15.52 -12.15 -11.58
C VAL A 106 16.40 -11.23 -10.72
N PRO A 107 17.60 -11.64 -10.28
CA PRO A 107 18.46 -10.76 -9.49
C PRO A 107 19.03 -9.56 -10.27
N GLU A 108 19.33 -9.72 -11.57
CA GLU A 108 20.02 -8.67 -12.35
C GLU A 108 19.07 -7.61 -12.91
N GLN A 109 17.84 -7.98 -13.28
CA GLN A 109 16.91 -7.10 -13.99
C GLN A 109 15.61 -6.84 -13.23
N LEU A 110 15.07 -7.84 -12.53
CA LEU A 110 13.79 -7.72 -11.83
C LEU A 110 13.92 -7.15 -10.41
N ALA A 111 14.98 -7.53 -9.69
CA ALA A 111 15.12 -7.23 -8.27
C ALA A 111 15.23 -5.73 -7.99
N LEU A 112 16.00 -4.98 -8.79
CA LEU A 112 16.22 -3.56 -8.55
C LEU A 112 14.92 -2.73 -8.66
N PRO A 113 14.12 -2.82 -9.76
CA PRO A 113 12.82 -2.17 -9.84
C PRO A 113 11.86 -2.54 -8.71
N LEU A 114 11.82 -3.83 -8.31
CA LEU A 114 10.96 -4.29 -7.23
C LEU A 114 11.38 -3.71 -5.87
N LEU A 115 12.66 -3.83 -5.52
CA LEU A 115 13.21 -3.28 -4.27
C LEU A 115 13.02 -1.77 -4.19
N ALA A 116 13.24 -1.06 -5.31
CA ALA A 116 13.06 0.37 -5.37
C ALA A 116 11.60 0.79 -5.13
N ASN A 117 10.64 0.11 -5.77
CA ASN A 117 9.22 0.35 -5.54
C ASN A 117 8.83 0.08 -4.07
N VAL A 118 9.28 -1.05 -3.50
CA VAL A 118 9.03 -1.44 -2.10
C VAL A 118 9.66 -0.45 -1.12
N ALA A 119 10.85 0.08 -1.40
CA ALA A 119 11.49 1.08 -0.55
C ALA A 119 10.71 2.41 -0.55
N VAL A 120 10.27 2.89 -1.72
CA VAL A 120 9.63 4.20 -1.87
C VAL A 120 8.33 4.31 -1.08
N GLY A 121 7.38 3.40 -1.28
CA GLY A 121 6.16 3.49 -0.48
C GLY A 121 6.30 2.93 0.94
N ALA A 122 7.38 2.22 1.28
CA ALA A 122 7.65 1.89 2.67
C ALA A 122 7.99 3.16 3.40
N ALA A 123 8.87 3.98 2.80
CA ALA A 123 9.12 5.33 3.25
C ALA A 123 7.85 6.18 3.28
N LEU A 124 6.94 6.07 2.29
CA LEU A 124 5.63 6.74 2.35
C LEU A 124 4.84 6.33 3.60
N TYR A 125 4.63 5.04 3.80
CA TYR A 125 3.79 4.53 4.88
C TYR A 125 4.40 4.77 6.26
N THR A 126 5.70 4.57 6.42
CA THR A 126 6.39 4.85 7.69
C THR A 126 6.40 6.34 8.01
N SER A 127 6.66 7.20 7.02
CA SER A 127 6.59 8.65 7.20
C SER A 127 5.18 9.08 7.56
N TYR A 128 4.16 8.51 6.91
CA TYR A 128 2.76 8.77 7.23
C TYR A 128 2.44 8.42 8.68
N LEU A 129 2.79 7.22 9.15
CA LEU A 129 2.54 6.80 10.53
C LEU A 129 3.28 7.68 11.55
N GLN A 130 4.54 8.01 11.29
CA GLN A 130 5.34 8.88 12.16
C GLN A 130 4.74 10.28 12.26
N ILE A 131 4.40 10.89 11.12
CA ILE A 131 3.85 12.26 11.07
C ILE A 131 2.44 12.28 11.66
N LEU A 132 1.62 11.25 11.39
CA LEU A 132 0.29 11.14 11.99
C LEU A 132 0.36 10.95 13.49
N GLY A 133 1.31 10.16 14.01
CA GLY A 133 1.52 10.00 15.45
C GLY A 133 1.91 11.30 16.15
N VAL A 134 2.65 12.18 15.47
CA VAL A 134 2.97 13.53 15.98
C VAL A 134 1.77 14.48 15.90
N LEU A 135 1.01 14.44 14.80
CA LEU A 135 -0.17 15.31 14.61
C LEU A 135 -1.40 14.87 15.43
N HIS A 136 -1.45 13.60 15.81
CA HIS A 136 -2.57 13.00 16.54
C HIS A 136 -2.05 11.89 17.48
N GLU A 137 -1.77 12.27 18.72
CA GLU A 137 -1.22 11.39 19.76
C GLU A 137 -1.99 10.07 19.99
N PRO A 138 -3.35 10.01 19.89
CA PRO A 138 -4.05 8.74 19.99
C PRO A 138 -3.69 7.75 18.87
N SER A 139 -3.22 8.23 17.71
CA SER A 139 -2.72 7.40 16.61
C SER A 139 -1.28 6.91 16.81
N ALA A 140 -0.52 7.49 17.75
CA ALA A 140 0.82 7.04 18.10
C ALA A 140 0.80 5.75 18.96
N HIS A 141 -0.30 5.52 19.67
CA HIS A 141 -0.49 4.33 20.49
C HIS A 141 -0.84 3.13 19.60
N ALA A 142 -0.12 2.01 19.77
CA ALA A 142 -0.32 0.77 19.02
C ALA A 142 -1.60 0.03 19.45
N ARG A 143 -2.77 0.67 19.28
CA ARG A 143 -4.09 0.09 19.53
C ARG A 143 -4.70 -0.44 18.24
N LYS A 144 -5.46 -1.54 18.32
CA LYS A 144 -6.15 -2.12 17.15
C LYS A 144 -7.13 -1.12 16.52
N THR A 145 -7.82 -0.36 17.35
CA THR A 145 -8.73 0.72 16.94
C THR A 145 -8.32 2.02 17.64
N VAL A 146 -8.04 3.06 16.86
CA VAL A 146 -7.67 4.37 17.39
C VAL A 146 -8.95 5.15 17.68
N TYR A 147 -9.15 5.52 18.94
CA TYR A 147 -10.25 6.38 19.38
C TYR A 147 -9.71 7.53 20.25
N PRO A 148 -10.11 8.80 20.02
CA PRO A 148 -10.98 9.28 18.95
C PRO A 148 -10.37 9.10 17.54
N PRO A 149 -11.18 8.99 16.47
CA PRO A 149 -10.66 8.84 15.12
C PRO A 149 -9.89 10.10 14.68
N PRO A 150 -8.80 9.96 13.90
CA PRO A 150 -8.02 11.11 13.49
C PRO A 150 -8.86 12.06 12.61
N PRO A 151 -8.76 13.37 12.81
CA PRO A 151 -9.51 14.33 12.01
C PRO A 151 -9.00 14.33 10.55
N PRO A 152 -9.86 14.63 9.56
CA PRO A 152 -9.48 14.56 8.13
C PRO A 152 -8.33 15.49 7.76
N GLN A 153 -8.15 16.59 8.49
CA GLN A 153 -7.08 17.55 8.27
C GLN A 153 -5.71 16.96 8.65
N SER A 154 -5.61 16.30 9.80
CA SER A 154 -4.35 15.67 10.26
C SER A 154 -3.95 14.52 9.35
N THR A 155 -4.91 13.71 8.89
CA THR A 155 -4.63 12.60 7.96
C THR A 155 -4.22 13.12 6.58
N PHE A 156 -4.85 14.19 6.10
CA PHE A 156 -4.44 14.87 4.87
C PHE A 156 -3.03 15.45 4.97
N LEU A 157 -2.72 16.20 6.04
CA LEU A 157 -1.40 16.80 6.26
C LEU A 157 -0.31 15.74 6.41
N ALA A 158 -0.56 14.68 7.18
CA ALA A 158 0.35 13.55 7.30
C ALA A 158 0.58 12.87 5.95
N GLY A 159 -0.49 12.63 5.19
CA GLY A 159 -0.40 12.05 3.85
C GLY A 159 0.33 12.95 2.85
N PHE A 160 0.13 14.26 2.93
CA PHE A 160 0.80 15.25 2.08
C PHE A 160 2.29 15.35 2.36
N ALA A 161 2.68 15.40 3.64
CA ALA A 161 4.08 15.44 4.05
C ALA A 161 4.79 14.12 3.74
N ALA A 162 4.13 12.99 3.98
CA ALA A 162 4.65 11.67 3.59
C ALA A 162 4.81 11.55 2.06
N GLY A 163 3.83 12.02 1.28
CA GLY A 163 3.91 12.06 -0.19
C GLY A 163 5.03 12.96 -0.70
N SER A 164 5.33 14.05 0.02
CA SER A 164 6.44 14.95 -0.27
C SER A 164 7.79 14.26 -0.09
N ILE A 165 7.98 13.56 1.04
CA ILE A 165 9.18 12.75 1.31
C ILE A 165 9.33 11.65 0.26
N GLN A 166 8.24 10.94 -0.04
CA GLN A 166 8.19 9.92 -1.08
C GLN A 166 8.63 10.49 -2.43
N SER A 167 8.18 11.69 -2.81
CA SER A 167 8.50 12.28 -4.10
C SER A 167 10.00 12.57 -4.25
N VAL A 168 10.66 13.03 -3.18
CA VAL A 168 12.12 13.24 -3.18
C VAL A 168 12.87 11.91 -3.35
N LEU A 169 12.42 10.86 -2.66
CA LEU A 169 13.01 9.52 -2.78
C LEU A 169 12.72 8.87 -4.14
N ALA A 170 11.58 9.17 -4.74
CA ALA A 170 11.14 8.62 -6.02
C ALA A 170 11.73 9.36 -7.23
N ALA A 171 12.15 10.62 -7.08
CA ALA A 171 12.73 11.42 -8.15
C ALA A 171 13.82 10.70 -8.98
N PRO A 172 14.84 10.03 -8.39
CA PRO A 172 15.82 9.29 -9.18
C PRO A 172 15.22 8.12 -9.96
N LEU A 173 14.19 7.46 -9.42
CA LEU A 173 13.53 6.34 -10.08
C LEU A 173 12.65 6.80 -11.24
N ASP A 174 11.89 7.88 -11.05
CA ASP A 174 11.09 8.49 -12.11
C ASP A 174 11.99 8.93 -13.27
N ALA A 175 13.15 9.53 -12.96
CA ALA A 175 14.12 9.95 -13.96
C ALA A 175 14.69 8.76 -14.79
N LEU A 176 14.94 7.62 -14.13
CA LEU A 176 15.39 6.39 -14.79
C LEU A 176 14.29 5.75 -15.62
N GLN A 177 13.07 5.65 -15.09
CA GLN A 177 11.94 5.01 -15.76
C GLN A 177 11.61 5.69 -17.10
N VAL A 178 11.53 7.03 -17.10
CA VAL A 178 11.23 7.79 -18.33
C VAL A 178 12.26 7.53 -19.42
N ARG A 179 13.54 7.37 -19.04
CA ARG A 179 14.66 7.20 -19.98
C ARG A 179 14.98 5.73 -20.28
N PHE A 180 14.24 4.79 -19.70
CA PHE A 180 14.52 3.37 -19.86
C PHE A 180 14.14 2.87 -21.26
N GLU A 181 13.00 3.33 -21.79
CA GLU A 181 12.52 2.96 -23.14
C GLU A 181 13.49 3.44 -24.23
N ARG A 182 14.26 4.49 -23.95
CA ARG A 182 15.24 5.10 -24.86
C ARG A 182 16.68 4.93 -24.37
N ARG A 183 16.97 3.85 -23.64
CA ARG A 183 18.29 3.58 -23.03
C ARG A 183 19.45 3.57 -24.04
N GLY A 184 19.16 3.31 -25.32
CA GLY A 184 20.12 3.34 -26.42
C GLY A 184 21.13 2.17 -26.38
N PRO A 185 21.97 2.04 -27.42
CA PRO A 185 22.87 0.89 -27.58
C PRO A 185 23.91 0.77 -26.46
N ARG A 186 24.26 1.88 -25.79
CA ARG A 186 25.24 1.90 -24.68
C ARG A 186 24.80 1.07 -23.47
N TYR A 187 23.50 0.87 -23.29
CA TYR A 187 22.89 0.20 -22.13
C TYR A 187 22.01 -0.98 -22.54
N GLU A 188 22.14 -1.45 -23.78
CA GLU A 188 21.30 -2.54 -24.31
C GLU A 188 21.65 -3.88 -23.64
N ASP A 189 22.94 -4.16 -23.45
CA ASP A 189 23.47 -5.39 -22.85
C ASP A 189 23.79 -5.29 -21.36
N LYS A 190 23.38 -4.19 -20.69
CA LYS A 190 23.75 -3.92 -19.30
C LYS A 190 22.69 -4.36 -18.31
N THR A 191 23.13 -4.71 -17.12
CA THR A 191 22.24 -4.97 -15.99
C THR A 191 21.49 -3.71 -15.57
N MET A 192 20.30 -3.84 -14.97
CA MET A 192 19.53 -2.70 -14.48
C MET A 192 20.31 -1.88 -13.45
N TRP A 193 21.20 -2.53 -12.70
CA TRP A 193 22.12 -1.88 -11.75
C TRP A 193 23.13 -0.97 -12.44
N GLU A 194 23.77 -1.46 -13.50
CA GLU A 194 24.73 -0.68 -14.28
C GLU A 194 24.06 0.44 -15.06
N TYR A 195 22.87 0.17 -15.61
CA TYR A 195 22.04 1.20 -16.24
C TYR A 195 21.68 2.28 -15.23
N GLY A 196 21.11 1.93 -14.09
CA GLY A 196 20.69 2.87 -13.06
C GLY A 196 21.84 3.74 -12.58
N LYS A 197 22.95 3.13 -12.15
CA LYS A 197 24.13 3.86 -11.64
C LYS A 197 24.79 4.71 -12.73
N GLY A 198 24.93 4.17 -13.94
CA GLY A 198 25.55 4.87 -15.06
C GLY A 198 24.72 6.07 -15.49
N LYS A 199 23.41 5.87 -15.69
CA LYS A 199 22.49 6.90 -16.14
C LYS A 199 22.32 8.01 -15.10
N LEU A 200 22.26 7.67 -13.81
CA LEU A 200 22.18 8.66 -12.74
C LEU A 200 23.41 9.57 -12.68
N ARG A 201 24.60 9.01 -12.95
CA ARG A 201 25.85 9.77 -13.07
C ARG A 201 25.89 10.68 -14.30
N GLU A 202 25.40 10.21 -15.45
CA GLU A 202 25.32 11.01 -16.68
C GLU A 202 24.40 12.23 -16.53
N ILE A 203 23.25 12.03 -15.88
CA ILE A 203 22.21 13.08 -15.73
C ILE A 203 22.60 14.08 -14.63
N GLY A 204 23.19 13.57 -13.53
CA GLY A 204 23.49 14.34 -12.33
C GLY A 204 22.24 14.79 -11.55
N LEU A 205 22.45 15.41 -10.39
CA LEU A 205 21.36 15.84 -9.49
C LEU A 205 20.34 16.74 -10.17
N ARG A 206 20.80 17.61 -11.07
CA ARG A 206 19.93 18.57 -11.75
C ARG A 206 18.90 17.91 -12.65
N GLY A 207 19.30 16.94 -13.47
CA GLY A 207 18.36 16.27 -14.37
C GLY A 207 17.46 15.26 -13.64
N ILE A 208 17.86 14.78 -12.45
CA ILE A 208 16.97 14.02 -11.56
C ILE A 208 15.78 14.86 -11.10
N PHE A 209 16.03 16.10 -10.69
CA PHE A 209 14.98 17.02 -10.23
C PHE A 209 14.36 17.86 -11.37
N ALA A 210 14.74 17.60 -12.61
CA ALA A 210 14.11 18.24 -13.76
C ALA A 210 12.69 17.68 -13.93
N GLY A 211 11.68 18.55 -13.95
CA GLY A 211 10.27 18.10 -13.94
C GLY A 211 9.73 17.75 -12.55
N PHE A 212 10.52 17.89 -11.47
CA PHE A 212 10.15 17.48 -10.11
C PHE A 212 8.84 18.10 -9.60
N GLY A 213 8.52 19.34 -9.98
CA GLY A 213 7.34 20.03 -9.49
C GLY A 213 6.03 19.29 -9.77
N LEU A 214 5.90 18.67 -10.95
CA LEU A 214 4.72 17.87 -11.29
C LEU A 214 4.69 16.54 -10.53
N SER A 215 5.84 15.88 -10.37
CA SER A 215 5.95 14.67 -9.53
C SER A 215 5.60 14.96 -8.08
N PHE A 216 6.15 16.03 -7.51
CA PHE A 216 5.87 16.51 -6.16
C PHE A 216 4.38 16.77 -5.97
N LEU A 217 3.77 17.56 -6.85
CA LEU A 217 2.36 17.89 -6.74
C LEU A 217 1.48 16.64 -6.81
N LYS A 218 1.80 15.73 -7.75
CA LYS A 218 1.09 14.46 -7.92
C LYS A 218 1.21 13.57 -6.69
N ASP A 219 2.40 13.46 -6.12
CA ASP A 219 2.68 12.54 -5.02
C ASP A 219 2.15 13.07 -3.70
N SER A 220 2.38 14.35 -3.39
CA SER A 220 1.93 14.97 -2.15
C SER A 220 0.41 15.07 -2.07
N PHE A 221 -0.25 15.66 -3.08
CA PHE A 221 -1.72 15.74 -3.06
C PHE A 221 -2.36 14.37 -3.25
N GLY A 222 -1.76 13.51 -4.07
CA GLY A 222 -2.21 12.14 -4.25
C GLY A 222 -2.28 11.35 -2.97
N SER A 223 -1.18 11.32 -2.21
CA SER A 223 -1.11 10.63 -0.93
C SER A 223 -1.98 11.32 0.13
N GLY A 224 -2.00 12.66 0.19
CA GLY A 224 -2.86 13.40 1.13
C GLY A 224 -4.34 13.07 0.98
N ILE A 225 -4.87 13.12 -0.24
CA ILE A 225 -6.27 12.79 -0.53
C ILE A 225 -6.56 11.30 -0.27
N PHE A 226 -5.63 10.42 -0.67
CA PHE A 226 -5.77 8.99 -0.44
C PHE A 226 -5.92 8.67 1.05
N PHE A 227 -4.96 9.08 1.89
CA PHE A 227 -5.00 8.79 3.33
C PHE A 227 -6.18 9.49 4.02
N CYS A 228 -6.53 10.70 3.61
CA CYS A 228 -7.69 11.41 4.13
C CYS A 228 -9.00 10.64 3.88
N ALA A 229 -9.27 10.28 2.63
CA ALA A 229 -10.47 9.52 2.27
C ALA A 229 -10.47 8.11 2.88
N PHE A 230 -9.30 7.46 2.92
CA PHE A 230 -9.14 6.12 3.50
C PHE A 230 -9.49 6.12 4.99
N GLU A 231 -8.88 7.00 5.78
CA GLU A 231 -9.13 7.08 7.23
C GLU A 231 -10.56 7.55 7.53
N TRP A 232 -11.10 8.48 6.73
CA TRP A 232 -12.46 8.95 6.89
C TRP A 232 -13.48 7.81 6.75
N VAL A 233 -13.38 7.00 5.69
CA VAL A 233 -14.28 5.85 5.51
C VAL A 233 -14.02 4.76 6.55
N LYS A 234 -12.74 4.41 6.76
CA LYS A 234 -12.33 3.31 7.64
C LYS A 234 -12.74 3.55 9.09
N ALA A 235 -12.57 4.77 9.61
CA ALA A 235 -12.82 5.09 11.01
C ALA A 235 -14.15 5.82 11.20
N GLN A 236 -14.31 7.01 10.61
CA GLN A 236 -15.49 7.84 10.84
C GLN A 236 -16.75 7.23 10.19
N GLY A 237 -16.61 6.71 8.97
CA GLY A 237 -17.69 6.00 8.27
C GLY A 237 -18.12 4.73 8.99
N TYR A 238 -17.16 3.92 9.44
CA TYR A 238 -17.43 2.71 10.21
C TYR A 238 -18.12 3.02 11.56
N HIS A 239 -17.58 3.95 12.35
CA HIS A 239 -18.18 4.32 13.64
C HIS A 239 -19.56 4.96 13.47
N GLY A 240 -19.73 5.82 12.46
CA GLY A 240 -21.02 6.43 12.13
C GLY A 240 -22.07 5.38 11.76
N TYR A 241 -21.71 4.43 10.89
CA TYR A 241 -22.57 3.32 10.54
C TYR A 241 -22.88 2.41 11.73
N ALA A 242 -21.87 2.05 12.53
CA ALA A 242 -22.06 1.21 13.71
C ALA A 242 -23.02 1.86 14.72
N LYS A 243 -22.84 3.16 15.01
CA LYS A 243 -23.73 3.91 15.89
C LYS A 243 -25.14 3.99 15.34
N TRP A 244 -25.30 4.25 14.04
CA TRP A 244 -26.61 4.33 13.39
C TRP A 244 -27.32 2.97 13.35
N TYR A 245 -26.65 1.92 12.87
CA TYR A 245 -27.24 0.60 12.66
C TYR A 245 -27.53 -0.13 13.98
N TYR A 246 -26.55 -0.21 14.89
CA TYR A 246 -26.76 -0.87 16.18
C TYR A 246 -27.56 0.00 17.15
N GLY A 247 -27.38 1.33 17.12
CA GLY A 247 -28.16 2.25 17.95
C GLY A 247 -29.66 2.25 17.57
N HIS A 248 -30.00 2.22 16.27
CA HIS A 248 -31.40 2.12 15.84
C HIS A 248 -32.02 0.76 16.22
N LYS A 249 -31.24 -0.32 16.16
CA LYS A 249 -31.69 -1.65 16.60
C LYS A 249 -32.02 -1.68 18.09
N ILE A 250 -31.18 -1.06 18.92
CA ILE A 250 -31.42 -0.92 20.36
C ILE A 250 -32.71 -0.15 20.63
N VAL A 251 -32.90 1.03 20.03
CA VAL A 251 -34.13 1.82 20.24
C VAL A 251 -35.37 1.01 19.87
N ARG A 252 -35.34 0.30 18.74
CA ARG A 252 -36.46 -0.52 18.27
C ARG A 252 -36.74 -1.74 19.16
N ASP A 253 -35.70 -2.44 19.60
CA ASP A 253 -35.84 -3.63 20.45
C ASP A 253 -36.26 -3.23 21.88
N TRP A 254 -35.77 -2.08 22.39
CA TRP A 254 -36.13 -1.54 23.71
C TRP A 254 -37.56 -0.97 23.74
N GLU A 255 -38.01 -0.29 22.67
CA GLU A 255 -39.42 0.11 22.50
C GLU A 255 -40.36 -1.11 22.41
N GLY A 256 -39.91 -2.20 21.78
CA GLY A 256 -40.64 -3.47 21.73
C GLY A 256 -40.76 -4.15 23.09
N GLU A 257 -39.72 -4.08 23.93
CA GLU A 257 -39.70 -4.65 25.27
C GLU A 257 -40.55 -3.84 26.26
N GLU A 258 -40.58 -2.51 26.18
CA GLU A 258 -41.50 -1.66 26.97
C GLU A 258 -42.98 -1.91 26.61
N LEU A 259 -43.28 -2.15 25.34
CA LEU A 259 -44.62 -2.56 24.89
C LEU A 259 -44.99 -3.98 25.37
N GLY A 260 -44.01 -4.88 25.51
CA GLY A 260 -44.19 -6.22 26.08
C GLY A 260 -44.33 -6.23 27.61
N MET A 261 -43.64 -5.33 28.31
CA MET A 261 -43.67 -5.18 29.78
C MET A 261 -44.98 -4.58 30.29
N LYS A 262 -45.68 -3.75 29.49
CA LYS A 262 -47.03 -3.26 29.84
C LYS A 262 -48.12 -4.35 29.90
N ASN A 263 -47.87 -5.52 29.31
CA ASN A 263 -48.83 -6.63 29.25
C ASN A 263 -48.54 -7.79 30.22
N ARG A 264 -47.47 -7.71 31.02
CA ARG A 264 -47.21 -8.72 32.06
C ARG A 264 -47.92 -8.33 33.36
N LYS A 265 -48.94 -9.11 33.74
CA LYS A 265 -49.55 -9.06 35.08
C LYS A 265 -48.46 -9.30 36.14
N PRO A 266 -48.49 -8.59 37.28
CA PRO A 266 -47.49 -8.75 38.33
C PRO A 266 -47.58 -10.16 38.93
N ILE A 267 -46.52 -10.95 38.79
CA ILE A 267 -46.39 -12.23 39.47
C ILE A 267 -45.93 -11.96 40.90
N GLN A 268 -46.67 -12.55 41.82
CA GLN A 268 -46.57 -12.45 43.27
C GLN A 268 -45.17 -12.81 43.79
N ALA A 269 -44.65 -11.96 44.67
CA ALA A 269 -43.41 -12.21 45.38
C ALA A 269 -43.61 -13.32 46.43
N THR A 270 -42.82 -14.38 46.32
CA THR A 270 -42.52 -15.31 47.43
C THR A 270 -41.01 -15.32 47.59
N GLY A 271 -40.58 -15.00 48.81
CA GLY A 271 -39.21 -14.58 49.11
C GLY A 271 -38.19 -15.70 49.08
N ASP A 272 -36.95 -15.26 48.89
CA ASP A 272 -35.82 -15.73 49.70
C ASP A 272 -34.73 -14.64 49.67
N GLU A 273 -34.30 -14.20 50.85
CA GLU A 273 -33.27 -13.19 51.04
C GLU A 273 -31.88 -13.84 50.91
N GLY A 274 -31.11 -13.40 49.92
CA GLY A 274 -29.75 -13.90 49.71
C GLY A 274 -28.95 -13.06 48.71
N SER A 275 -28.32 -12.00 49.22
CA SER A 275 -27.06 -11.43 48.72
C SER A 275 -26.90 -11.22 47.20
N GLN A 276 -27.60 -10.20 46.66
CA GLN A 276 -27.22 -9.57 45.38
C GLN A 276 -27.22 -8.05 45.51
N THR A 277 -26.05 -7.45 45.74
CA THR A 277 -25.84 -6.00 45.56
C THR A 277 -24.47 -5.74 44.97
N LYS A 278 -24.43 -5.62 43.63
CA LYS A 278 -23.50 -4.87 42.75
C LYS A 278 -23.36 -5.54 41.37
N ARG A 279 -24.44 -5.58 40.58
CA ARG A 279 -24.39 -5.89 39.14
C ARG A 279 -25.31 -4.99 38.31
N ASP A 280 -25.47 -3.72 38.66
CA ASP A 280 -26.32 -2.82 37.88
C ASP A 280 -25.54 -1.55 37.48
N ASN A 281 -24.70 -1.68 36.45
CA ASN A 281 -24.27 -0.55 35.58
C ASN A 281 -23.45 -0.96 34.34
N GLU A 282 -23.45 -2.23 33.94
CA GLU A 282 -22.84 -2.63 32.66
C GLU A 282 -23.95 -2.64 31.60
N GLY A 283 -24.00 -1.58 30.77
CA GLY A 283 -24.92 -1.52 29.63
C GLY A 283 -24.67 -2.69 28.66
N PRO A 284 -25.66 -3.05 27.81
CA PRO A 284 -25.51 -4.18 26.90
C PRO A 284 -24.30 -3.98 25.96
N VAL A 285 -23.42 -4.97 25.96
CA VAL A 285 -22.17 -4.96 25.22
C VAL A 285 -22.36 -5.57 23.82
N ILE A 286 -22.27 -4.76 22.77
CA ILE A 286 -22.54 -5.19 21.39
C ILE A 286 -21.23 -5.49 20.66
N ARG A 287 -21.14 -6.71 20.12
CA ARG A 287 -20.06 -7.11 19.20
C ARG A 287 -20.55 -6.98 17.76
N PRO A 288 -19.97 -6.08 16.93
CA PRO A 288 -20.35 -5.96 15.53
C PRO A 288 -19.98 -7.22 14.74
N HIS A 289 -20.73 -7.49 13.68
CA HIS A 289 -20.49 -8.65 12.82
C HIS A 289 -19.07 -8.65 12.23
N TYR A 290 -18.38 -9.79 12.26
CA TYR A 290 -16.96 -9.93 11.93
C TYR A 290 -16.57 -9.48 10.50
N ALA A 291 -17.53 -9.46 9.58
CA ALA A 291 -17.33 -9.05 8.19
C ALA A 291 -17.44 -7.52 7.99
N LEU A 292 -18.00 -6.77 8.94
CA LEU A 292 -18.19 -5.32 8.78
C LEU A 292 -16.85 -4.59 8.65
N GLU A 293 -15.89 -4.85 9.53
CA GLU A 293 -14.58 -4.21 9.48
C GLU A 293 -13.84 -4.44 8.13
N PRO A 294 -13.72 -5.67 7.59
CA PRO A 294 -13.19 -5.91 6.25
C PRO A 294 -13.96 -5.21 5.12
N THR A 295 -15.29 -5.15 5.20
CA THR A 295 -16.09 -4.48 4.16
C THR A 295 -15.87 -2.97 4.14
N PHE A 296 -15.81 -2.33 5.32
CA PHE A 296 -15.47 -0.92 5.43
C PHE A 296 -14.02 -0.64 5.02
N LEU A 297 -13.09 -1.55 5.31
CA LEU A 297 -11.71 -1.46 4.83
C LEU A 297 -11.63 -1.52 3.30
N MET A 298 -12.38 -2.42 2.67
CA MET A 298 -12.47 -2.51 1.21
C MET A 298 -13.09 -1.24 0.61
N LEU A 299 -14.21 -0.77 1.19
CA LEU A 299 -14.90 0.44 0.73
C LEU A 299 -14.01 1.68 0.90
N ALA A 300 -13.23 1.75 1.97
CA ALA A 300 -12.22 2.79 2.20
C ALA A 300 -11.15 2.77 1.10
N GLY A 301 -10.64 1.59 0.73
CA GLY A 301 -9.69 1.43 -0.37
C GLY A 301 -10.24 1.89 -1.72
N ILE A 302 -11.47 1.50 -2.05
CA ILE A 302 -12.16 1.88 -3.29
C ILE A 302 -12.32 3.40 -3.33
N THR A 303 -12.88 3.97 -2.27
CA THR A 303 -13.18 5.41 -2.17
C THR A 303 -11.90 6.24 -2.21
N ALA A 304 -10.87 5.84 -1.46
CA ALA A 304 -9.58 6.50 -1.48
C ALA A 304 -8.90 6.46 -2.84
N SER A 305 -8.99 5.31 -3.54
CA SER A 305 -8.42 5.16 -4.88
C SER A 305 -9.12 6.06 -5.90
N ILE A 306 -10.45 6.15 -5.85
CA ILE A 306 -11.22 7.05 -6.73
C ILE A 306 -10.90 8.52 -6.41
N ALA A 307 -10.90 8.89 -5.13
CA ALA A 307 -10.62 10.26 -4.68
C ALA A 307 -9.21 10.69 -5.09
N GLN A 308 -8.21 9.84 -4.88
CA GLN A 308 -6.85 10.07 -5.34
C GLN A 308 -6.79 10.25 -6.86
N GLN A 309 -7.51 9.42 -7.63
CA GLN A 309 -7.47 9.44 -9.08
C GLN A 309 -7.99 10.76 -9.67
N LEU A 310 -8.89 11.47 -8.99
CA LEU A 310 -9.36 12.80 -9.39
C LEU A 310 -8.23 13.82 -9.53
N VAL A 311 -7.18 13.69 -8.73
CA VAL A 311 -5.99 14.56 -8.81
C VAL A 311 -4.86 13.91 -9.61
N LEU A 312 -4.66 12.61 -9.46
CA LEU A 312 -3.58 11.91 -10.16
C LEU A 312 -3.76 11.87 -11.68
N TYR A 313 -4.99 11.67 -12.17
CA TYR A 313 -5.26 11.54 -13.60
C TYR A 313 -4.88 12.80 -14.40
N PRO A 314 -5.39 14.00 -14.05
CA PRO A 314 -5.04 15.21 -14.77
C PRO A 314 -3.54 15.51 -14.68
N LEU A 315 -2.93 15.32 -13.51
CA LEU A 315 -1.50 15.55 -13.32
C LEU A 315 -0.63 14.56 -14.12
N SER A 316 -1.04 13.29 -14.20
CA SER A 316 -0.33 12.28 -15.01
C SER A 316 -0.42 12.61 -16.51
N THR A 317 -1.55 13.12 -16.96
CA THR A 317 -1.75 13.56 -18.36
C THR A 317 -0.82 14.73 -18.71
N ILE A 318 -0.69 15.72 -17.82
CA ILE A 318 0.23 16.85 -18.02
C ILE A 318 1.70 16.40 -17.90
N GLN A 319 1.99 15.50 -16.97
CA GLN A 319 3.35 15.00 -16.70
C GLN A 319 3.91 14.19 -17.87
N THR A 320 3.10 13.34 -18.50
CA THR A 320 3.52 12.58 -19.69
C THR A 320 3.90 13.52 -20.84
N LEU A 321 3.08 14.53 -21.11
CA LEU A 321 3.40 15.58 -22.11
C LEU A 321 4.67 16.37 -21.75
N HIS A 322 4.90 16.63 -20.46
CA HIS A 322 6.10 17.34 -20.00
C HIS A 322 7.38 16.51 -20.18
N TYR A 323 7.32 15.20 -19.92
CA TYR A 323 8.46 14.30 -19.98
C TYR A 323 9.04 14.17 -21.39
N GLU A 324 8.20 14.15 -22.43
CA GLU A 324 8.66 14.14 -23.82
C GLU A 324 9.60 15.32 -24.13
N ARG A 325 9.29 16.51 -23.61
CA ARG A 325 10.09 17.73 -23.79
C ARG A 325 11.35 17.74 -22.95
N LEU A 326 11.28 17.17 -21.74
CA LEU A 326 12.41 17.12 -20.82
C LEU A 326 13.58 16.33 -21.43
N GLU A 327 13.27 15.27 -22.20
CA GLU A 327 14.29 14.50 -22.91
C GLU A 327 14.99 15.29 -24.01
N GLU A 328 14.28 16.14 -24.75
CA GLU A 328 14.89 17.02 -25.75
C GLU A 328 15.84 18.02 -25.11
N LEU A 329 15.45 18.56 -23.95
CA LEU A 329 16.29 19.45 -23.17
C LEU A 329 17.53 18.75 -22.63
N ASP A 330 17.41 17.52 -22.15
CA ASP A 330 18.55 16.75 -21.66
C ASP A 330 19.52 16.37 -22.77
N LYS A 331 19.02 16.04 -23.98
CA LYS A 331 19.89 15.83 -25.15
C LYS A 331 20.69 17.08 -25.49
N LYS A 332 20.05 18.25 -25.41
CA LYS A 332 20.73 19.56 -25.59
C LYS A 332 21.71 19.83 -24.45
N ALA A 333 21.35 19.50 -23.22
CA ALA A 333 22.18 19.69 -22.03
C ALA A 333 23.46 18.84 -22.08
N ILE A 334 23.37 17.58 -22.51
CA ILE A 334 24.52 16.67 -22.65
C ILE A 334 25.48 17.19 -23.73
N LYS A 335 24.96 17.60 -24.90
CA LYS A 335 25.77 18.22 -25.98
C LYS A 335 26.44 19.52 -25.53
N LEU A 336 25.82 20.27 -24.63
CA LEU A 336 26.38 21.52 -24.10
C LEU A 336 27.40 21.28 -22.97
N ASN A 337 27.31 20.16 -22.25
CA ASN A 337 28.24 19.79 -21.18
C ASN A 337 29.54 19.16 -21.72
N SER A 338 29.53 18.58 -22.92
CA SER A 338 30.79 18.20 -23.61
C SER A 338 31.64 19.42 -23.97
N ASP A 339 31.01 20.58 -24.12
CA ASP A 339 31.69 21.86 -24.38
C ASP A 339 31.95 22.58 -23.05
N ASN A 340 33.12 22.34 -22.43
CA ASN A 340 33.59 22.95 -21.17
C ASN A 340 33.25 24.45 -21.04
N ALA A 341 32.12 24.81 -20.40
CA ALA A 341 31.65 26.20 -20.33
C ALA A 341 31.08 26.59 -18.95
N PRO A 342 31.19 27.88 -18.54
CA PRO A 342 31.17 28.29 -17.14
C PRO A 342 29.77 28.43 -16.50
N LEU A 343 29.78 28.62 -15.17
CA LEU A 343 28.65 28.80 -14.23
C LEU A 343 27.50 29.70 -14.73
N ALA A 344 27.77 30.73 -15.56
CA ALA A 344 26.74 31.61 -16.15
C ALA A 344 25.75 30.87 -17.09
N ARG A 345 26.09 29.67 -17.60
CA ARG A 345 25.15 28.80 -18.33
C ARG A 345 24.17 28.05 -17.39
N ARG A 346 24.47 27.91 -16.09
CA ARG A 346 23.59 27.19 -15.14
C ARG A 346 22.23 27.86 -14.99
N GLY A 347 22.20 29.19 -14.91
CA GLY A 347 20.97 29.99 -14.86
C GLY A 347 20.17 29.96 -16.17
N ARG A 348 20.85 29.92 -17.33
CA ARG A 348 20.20 29.77 -18.64
C ARG A 348 19.46 28.45 -18.78
N MET A 349 20.03 27.36 -18.30
CA MET A 349 19.32 26.08 -18.29
C MET A 349 18.14 26.07 -17.30
N LEU A 350 18.18 26.82 -16.18
CA LEU A 350 17.04 26.87 -15.25
C LEU A 350 15.86 27.59 -15.90
N ARG A 351 16.15 28.67 -16.62
CA ARG A 351 15.19 29.34 -17.49
C ARG A 351 14.67 28.40 -18.58
N ALA A 352 15.52 27.57 -19.19
CA ALA A 352 15.07 26.58 -20.18
C ALA A 352 14.09 25.56 -19.59
N TYR A 353 14.34 25.03 -18.39
CA TYR A 353 13.39 24.16 -17.69
C TYR A 353 12.08 24.88 -17.34
N TYR A 354 12.14 26.13 -16.89
CA TYR A 354 10.95 26.93 -16.61
C TYR A 354 10.13 27.21 -17.88
N HIS A 355 10.78 27.58 -18.98
CA HIS A 355 10.12 27.75 -20.28
C HIS A 355 9.50 26.45 -20.78
N ALA A 356 10.11 25.28 -20.52
CA ALA A 356 9.49 24.01 -20.86
C ALA A 356 8.15 23.79 -20.15
N TYR A 357 7.97 24.23 -18.90
CA TYR A 357 6.65 24.19 -18.25
C TYR A 357 5.64 25.11 -18.96
N GLN A 358 6.05 26.33 -19.31
CA GLN A 358 5.18 27.28 -20.02
C GLN A 358 4.76 26.73 -21.39
N GLU A 359 5.69 26.14 -22.13
CA GLU A 359 5.41 25.56 -23.44
C GLU A 359 4.59 24.27 -23.37
N THR A 360 4.82 23.44 -22.34
CA THR A 360 3.96 22.27 -22.04
C THR A 360 2.52 22.72 -21.84
N TRP A 361 2.32 23.81 -21.08
CA TRP A 361 0.99 24.37 -20.85
C TRP A 361 0.33 24.93 -22.11
N LYS A 362 1.11 25.59 -22.99
CA LYS A 362 0.62 26.04 -24.30
C LYS A 362 0.14 24.88 -25.16
N GLN A 363 0.92 23.80 -25.25
CA GLN A 363 0.53 22.60 -25.99
C GLN A 363 -0.69 21.90 -25.39
N ALA A 364 -0.75 21.78 -24.06
CA ALA A 364 -1.91 21.22 -23.37
C ALA A 364 -3.19 21.99 -23.74
N ARG A 365 -3.13 23.32 -23.83
CA ARG A 365 -4.26 24.13 -24.30
C ARG A 365 -4.63 23.86 -25.75
N VAL A 366 -3.66 23.73 -26.65
CA VAL A 366 -3.92 23.43 -28.07
C VAL A 366 -4.60 22.06 -28.22
N GLN A 367 -4.08 21.03 -27.57
CA GLN A 367 -4.70 19.69 -27.58
C GLN A 367 -6.08 19.69 -26.91
N ALA A 368 -6.25 20.49 -25.86
CA ALA A 368 -7.53 20.62 -25.18
C ALA A 368 -8.61 21.25 -26.06
N VAL A 369 -8.27 22.20 -26.92
CA VAL A 369 -9.23 22.79 -27.86
C VAL A 369 -9.75 21.74 -28.85
N ALA A 370 -8.86 20.87 -29.36
CA ALA A 370 -9.25 19.79 -30.27
C ALA A 370 -10.23 18.78 -29.64
N GLU A 371 -10.16 18.58 -28.32
CA GLU A 371 -11.02 17.66 -27.55
C GLU A 371 -12.27 18.34 -26.94
N GLY A 372 -12.53 19.61 -27.26
CA GLY A 372 -13.70 20.34 -26.76
C GLY A 372 -13.57 20.89 -25.33
N GLY A 373 -12.35 21.09 -24.84
CA GLY A 373 -12.05 21.83 -23.61
C GLY A 373 -11.03 21.16 -22.69
N ILE A 374 -10.40 21.97 -21.82
CA ILE A 374 -9.33 21.50 -20.92
C ILE A 374 -9.79 20.43 -19.93
N ARG A 375 -11.02 20.54 -19.42
CA ARG A 375 -11.58 19.54 -18.49
C ARG A 375 -11.80 18.20 -19.19
N ARG A 376 -12.36 18.22 -20.40
CA ARG A 376 -12.64 17.01 -21.18
C ARG A 376 -11.35 16.32 -21.61
N TRP A 377 -10.33 17.08 -22.03
CA TRP A 377 -9.00 16.56 -22.34
C TRP A 377 -8.31 15.95 -21.11
N LEU A 378 -8.30 16.66 -19.98
CA LEU A 378 -7.67 16.18 -18.75
C LEU A 378 -8.29 14.89 -18.21
N PHE A 379 -9.60 14.72 -18.36
CA PHE A 379 -10.34 13.55 -17.88
C PHE A 379 -10.71 12.55 -18.98
N ARG A 380 -10.12 12.67 -20.18
CA ARG A 380 -10.39 11.78 -21.30
C ARG A 380 -9.97 10.36 -20.95
N GLY A 381 -10.92 9.42 -20.84
CA GLY A 381 -10.65 8.03 -20.45
C GLY A 381 -10.53 7.78 -18.94
N PHE A 382 -10.81 8.78 -18.11
CA PHE A 382 -10.72 8.70 -16.64
C PHE A 382 -11.50 7.51 -16.07
N TRP A 383 -12.76 7.33 -16.47
CA TRP A 383 -13.61 6.27 -15.93
C TRP A 383 -13.07 4.88 -16.25
N TRP A 384 -12.68 4.66 -17.50
CA TRP A 384 -12.11 3.39 -17.93
C TRP A 384 -10.79 3.08 -17.20
N PHE A 385 -9.93 4.08 -17.06
CA PHE A 385 -8.68 3.96 -16.31
C PHE A 385 -8.94 3.64 -14.83
N THR A 386 -9.87 4.35 -14.20
CA THR A 386 -10.20 4.20 -12.78
C THR A 386 -10.80 2.83 -12.49
N ILE A 387 -11.80 2.39 -13.28
CA ILE A 387 -12.44 1.07 -13.14
C ILE A 387 -11.42 -0.06 -13.28
N ARG A 388 -10.43 0.08 -14.16
CA ARG A 388 -9.37 -0.92 -14.33
C ARG A 388 -8.39 -0.96 -13.16
N GLN A 389 -8.16 0.16 -12.47
CA GLN A 389 -7.13 0.29 -11.44
C GLN A 389 -7.64 0.02 -10.01
N VAL A 390 -8.86 0.43 -9.70
CA VAL A 390 -9.47 0.35 -8.36
C VAL A 390 -9.60 -1.09 -7.81
N PRO A 391 -9.97 -2.11 -8.60
CA PRO A 391 -10.06 -3.48 -8.10
C PRO A 391 -8.72 -4.03 -7.61
N SER A 392 -7.62 -3.69 -8.30
CA SER A 392 -6.28 -4.17 -7.93
C SER A 392 -5.81 -3.59 -6.60
N THR A 393 -6.09 -2.31 -6.34
CA THR A 393 -5.73 -1.63 -5.10
C THR A 393 -6.57 -2.15 -3.93
N SER A 394 -7.87 -2.33 -4.14
CA SER A 394 -8.80 -2.84 -3.13
C SER A 394 -8.55 -4.31 -2.77
N ALA A 395 -8.28 -5.16 -3.76
CA ALA A 395 -7.93 -6.56 -3.52
C ALA A 395 -6.64 -6.71 -2.70
N GLY A 396 -5.66 -5.82 -2.90
CA GLY A 396 -4.44 -5.79 -2.09
C GLY A 396 -4.70 -5.56 -0.60
N LEU A 397 -5.69 -4.73 -0.25
CA LEU A 397 -6.06 -4.45 1.14
C LEU A 397 -6.70 -5.64 1.81
N ILE A 398 -7.57 -6.34 1.09
CA ILE A 398 -8.26 -7.53 1.61
C ILE A 398 -7.25 -8.64 1.83
N ILE A 399 -6.37 -8.89 0.85
CA ILE A 399 -5.32 -9.90 0.99
C ILE A 399 -4.42 -9.55 2.18
N PHE A 400 -4.04 -8.27 2.32
CA PHE A 400 -3.29 -7.81 3.49
C PHE A 400 -4.03 -8.09 4.80
N GLU A 401 -5.30 -7.71 4.91
CA GLU A 401 -6.09 -7.89 6.13
C GLU A 401 -6.28 -9.38 6.47
N LEU A 402 -6.51 -10.23 5.47
CA LEU A 402 -6.59 -11.68 5.64
C LEU A 402 -5.26 -12.28 6.13
N VAL A 403 -4.14 -11.85 5.53
CA VAL A 403 -2.80 -12.30 5.94
C VAL A 403 -2.47 -11.78 7.34
N ARG A 404 -2.81 -10.52 7.65
CA ARG A 404 -2.65 -9.94 8.99
C ARG A 404 -3.47 -10.68 10.03
N ARG A 405 -4.71 -11.07 9.73
CA ARG A 405 -5.55 -11.87 10.65
C ARG A 405 -5.02 -13.27 10.87
N LYS A 406 -4.47 -13.90 9.82
CA LYS A 406 -3.98 -15.28 9.88
C LYS A 406 -2.57 -15.42 10.50
N TYR A 407 -1.71 -14.42 10.27
CA TYR A 407 -0.29 -14.48 10.64
C TYR A 407 0.15 -13.38 11.62
N GLY A 408 -0.71 -12.40 11.90
CA GLY A 408 -0.49 -11.44 12.99
C GLY A 408 -0.64 -12.14 14.32
N GLN A 409 0.36 -12.03 15.19
CA GLN A 409 0.36 -12.62 16.53
C GLN A 409 -0.94 -12.25 17.27
N GLU A 410 -1.62 -13.27 17.81
CA GLU A 410 -2.87 -13.23 18.59
C GLU A 410 -2.72 -12.51 19.97
N GLY A 411 -2.00 -11.39 20.05
CA GLY A 411 -1.57 -10.82 21.34
C GLY A 411 -1.65 -9.30 21.52
N LEU A 412 -2.23 -8.53 20.59
CA LEU A 412 -2.47 -7.07 20.75
C LEU A 412 -3.97 -6.72 20.74
N GLY A 413 -4.78 -7.55 21.40
CA GLY A 413 -6.22 -7.32 21.55
C GLY A 413 -6.55 -6.41 22.74
N ASP A 414 -6.29 -5.11 22.62
CA ASP A 414 -6.95 -4.16 23.52
C ASP A 414 -8.36 -3.90 22.97
N GLU A 415 -9.34 -4.47 23.66
CA GLU A 415 -10.77 -4.24 23.43
C GLU A 415 -11.10 -2.75 23.65
N VAL A 416 -11.52 -2.02 22.61
CA VAL A 416 -11.95 -0.64 22.77
C VAL A 416 -13.44 -0.61 23.05
N ARG A 417 -13.79 -0.21 24.28
CA ARG A 417 -15.15 0.07 24.73
C ARG A 417 -15.49 1.52 24.38
N ILE A 418 -16.44 1.72 23.47
CA ILE A 418 -17.05 3.04 23.26
C ILE A 418 -18.29 3.10 24.15
N SER A 419 -18.20 3.79 25.29
CA SER A 419 -19.34 4.04 26.17
C SER A 419 -20.16 5.23 25.66
N SER A 420 -21.42 5.01 25.28
CA SER A 420 -22.31 6.10 24.89
C SER A 420 -23.08 6.60 26.10
N ASN A 421 -22.53 7.58 26.83
CA ASN A 421 -23.21 8.36 27.89
C ASN A 421 -24.18 7.53 28.76
N GLY A 422 -23.73 6.36 29.24
CA GLY A 422 -24.47 5.50 30.17
C GLY A 422 -25.64 4.67 29.59
N LYS A 423 -25.80 4.55 28.26
CA LYS A 423 -26.90 3.77 27.65
C LYS A 423 -26.50 2.43 27.03
N TYR A 424 -25.30 2.28 26.47
CA TYR A 424 -24.78 1.04 25.90
C TYR A 424 -23.28 1.14 25.61
N ASP A 425 -22.60 -0.02 25.60
CA ASP A 425 -21.18 -0.15 25.28
C ASP A 425 -21.00 -0.91 23.96
N ILE A 426 -20.33 -0.30 22.98
CA ILE A 426 -19.95 -1.01 21.75
C ILE A 426 -18.53 -1.54 21.93
N LEU A 427 -18.38 -2.86 21.92
CA LEU A 427 -17.06 -3.51 21.89
C LEU A 427 -16.60 -3.65 20.46
N LEU A 428 -15.58 -2.87 20.09
CA LEU A 428 -14.85 -3.06 18.85
C LEU A 428 -13.73 -4.08 19.12
N VAL A 429 -13.98 -5.34 18.75
CA VAL A 429 -13.01 -6.45 18.90
C VAL A 429 -11.97 -6.43 17.81
#